data_AF-A0A1H7V8V4-F1
#
_entry.id   AF-A0A1H7V8V4-F1
#
_cell.length_a   1.000
_cell.length_b   1.000
_cell.length_c   1.000
_cell.angle_alpha   90.00
_cell.angle_beta   90.00
_cell.angle_gamma   90.00
#
_symmetry.space_group_name_H-M   'P 1'
#
loop_
_entity.id
_entity.type
_entity.pdbx_description
1 polymer ?
#
loop_
_entity_poly.entity_id
_entity_poly.type
_entity_poly.pdbx_seq_one_letter_code
_entity_poly.pdbx_strand_id
1 'polypeptide(L)' 'MGAATTIDSRLARMHRARDKVALMVVADAVYAPIFQRLDALIAEAETAGDVVARARAVVAQNAIRSNSSC' A
#
# COMPACT_ATOMS: atom_id res chain seq x y z
N MET A 1 -17.67 -9.37 -2.22
CA MET A 1 -16.57 -8.58 -2.82
C MET A 1 -16.49 -7.24 -2.08
N GLY A 2 -15.36 -6.83 -1.48
CA GLY A 2 -15.32 -5.50 -0.84
C GLY A 2 -14.04 -5.10 -0.08
N ALA A 3 -13.18 -6.05 0.30
CA ALA A 3 -11.99 -5.74 1.11
C ALA A 3 -10.79 -5.20 0.30
N ALA A 4 -10.63 -5.59 -0.97
CA ALA A 4 -9.48 -5.18 -1.77
C ALA A 4 -9.58 -3.71 -2.21
N THR A 5 -10.76 -3.24 -2.62
CA THR A 5 -10.99 -1.86 -3.06
C THR A 5 -10.93 -0.83 -1.92
N THR A 6 -11.20 -1.25 -0.67
CA THR A 6 -11.06 -0.39 0.52
C THR A 6 -9.61 -0.14 0.93
N ILE A 7 -8.71 -1.10 0.68
CA ILE A 7 -7.28 -0.95 0.97
C ILE A 7 -6.62 -0.02 -0.06
N ASP A 8 -6.91 -0.20 -1.36
CA ASP A 8 -6.44 0.70 -2.43
C ASP A 8 -6.91 2.15 -2.21
N SER A 9 -8.18 2.35 -1.87
CA SER A 9 -8.69 3.70 -1.57
C SER A 9 -8.10 4.31 -0.29
N ARG A 10 -7.73 3.48 0.70
CA ARG A 10 -7.05 3.96 1.91
C ARG A 10 -5.59 4.34 1.63
N LEU A 11 -4.85 3.52 0.89
CA LEU A 11 -3.46 3.80 0.52
C LEU A 11 -3.37 5.05 -0.37
N ALA A 12 -4.24 5.17 -1.38
CA ALA A 12 -4.34 6.37 -2.21
C ALA A 12 -4.65 7.63 -1.38
N ARG A 13 -5.49 7.53 -0.35
CA ARG A 13 -5.76 8.63 0.58
C ARG A 13 -4.55 8.97 1.43
N MET A 14 -3.75 7.99 1.83
CA MET A 14 -2.51 8.20 2.59
C MET A 14 -1.44 8.90 1.73
N HIS A 15 -1.29 8.53 0.45
CA HIS A 15 -0.41 9.26 -0.47
C HIS A 15 -0.83 10.74 -0.62
N ARG A 16 -2.12 11.02 -0.83
CA ARG A 16 -2.60 12.41 -0.90
C ARG A 16 -2.32 13.20 0.39
N ALA A 17 -2.46 12.56 1.55
CA ALA A 17 -2.12 13.17 2.82
C ALA A 17 -0.62 13.45 2.93
N ARG A 18 0.24 12.50 2.51
CA ARG A 18 1.69 12.69 2.45
C ARG A 18 2.06 13.85 1.55
N ASP A 19 1.51 13.93 0.34
CA ASP A 19 1.83 15.00 -0.62
C ASP A 19 1.47 16.39 -0.06
N LYS A 20 0.32 16.48 0.63
CA LYS A 20 -0.07 17.72 1.31
C LYS A 20 0.87 18.09 2.45
N VAL A 21 1.28 17.11 3.26
CA VAL A 21 2.25 17.34 4.35
C VAL A 21 3.63 17.66 3.79
N ALA A 22 4.05 17.09 2.65
CA ALA A 22 5.30 17.42 1.99
C ALA A 22 5.37 18.90 1.60
N LEU A 23 4.27 19.44 1.06
CA LEU A 23 4.15 20.89 0.80
C LEU A 23 4.28 21.71 2.09
N MET A 24 3.73 21.22 3.20
CA MET A 24 3.85 21.87 4.51
C MET A 24 5.27 21.80 5.07
N VAL A 25 6.00 20.70 4.87
CA VAL A 25 7.42 20.56 5.26
C VAL A 25 8.31 21.53 4.49
N VAL A 26 8.05 21.70 3.20
CA VAL A 26 8.77 22.67 2.36
C VAL A 26 8.53 24.11 2.84
N ALA A 27 7.31 24.41 3.30
CA ALA A 27 6.97 25.71 3.86
C ALA A 27 7.52 25.91 5.29
N ASP A 28 7.52 24.86 6.12
CA ASP A 28 7.99 24.88 7.50
C ASP A 28 8.48 23.49 7.94
N ALA A 29 9.74 23.42 8.37
CA ALA A 29 10.38 22.18 8.83
C ALA A 29 9.73 21.57 10.09
N VAL A 30 8.88 22.31 10.82
CA VAL A 30 8.12 21.81 11.98
C VAL A 30 7.26 20.59 11.62
N TYR A 31 6.83 20.46 10.36
CA TYR A 31 6.02 19.33 9.91
C TYR A 31 6.80 18.05 9.59
N ALA A 32 8.15 18.10 9.61
CA ALA A 32 8.99 16.95 9.25
C ALA A 32 8.69 15.67 10.05
N PRO A 33 8.41 15.70 11.37
CA PRO A 33 8.07 14.49 12.12
C PRO A 33 6.76 13.84 11.67
N ILE A 34 5.79 14.65 11.24
CA ILE A 34 4.49 14.17 10.75
C ILE A 34 4.67 13.51 9.38
N PHE A 35 5.48 14.12 8.52
CA PHE A 35 5.82 13.55 7.22
C PHE A 35 6.50 12.20 7.34
N GLN A 36 7.53 12.09 8.19
CA GLN A 36 8.25 10.83 8.43
C GLN A 36 7.33 9.71 8.91
N ARG A 37 6.40 10.04 9.82
CA ARG A 37 5.43 9.06 10.31
C ARG A 37 4.47 8.58 9.21
N LEU A 38 4.00 9.48 8.34
CA LEU A 38 3.16 9.14 7.20
C LEU A 38 3.89 8.25 6.21
N ASP A 39 5.15 8.55 5.91
CA ASP A 39 5.95 7.79 4.95
C ASP A 39 6.23 6.36 5.45
N ALA A 40 6.53 6.20 6.75
CA ALA A 40 6.68 4.88 7.37
C ALA A 40 5.40 4.03 7.31
N LEU A 41 4.23 4.64 7.58
CA LEU A 41 2.94 3.96 7.51
C LEU A 41 2.56 3.55 6.09
N ILE A 42 2.94 4.35 5.09
CA ILE A 42 2.74 4.02 3.67
C ILE A 42 3.63 2.84 3.28
N ALA A 43 4.91 2.86 3.65
CA ALA A 43 5.83 1.75 3.37
C ALA A 43 5.37 0.43 4.02
N GLU A 44 4.85 0.47 5.24
CA GLU A 44 4.27 -0.71 5.91
C GLU A 44 3.01 -1.21 5.17
N ALA A 45 2.15 -0.31 4.72
CA ALA A 45 0.95 -0.68 3.97
C ALA A 45 1.27 -1.25 2.58
N GLU A 46 2.27 -0.70 1.89
CA GLU A 46 2.75 -1.18 0.59
C GLU A 46 3.39 -2.55 0.70
N THR A 47 4.25 -2.77 1.71
CA THR A 47 4.88 -4.09 1.95
C THR A 47 3.85 -5.14 2.32
N ALA A 48 2.84 -4.82 3.13
CA ALA A 48 1.72 -5.73 3.42
C ALA A 48 0.91 -6.06 2.15
N GLY A 49 0.68 -5.07 1.28
CA GLY A 49 0.03 -5.26 -0.02
C GLY A 49 0.83 -6.17 -0.95
N ASP A 50 2.14 -5.99 -1.03
CA ASP A 50 3.04 -6.79 -1.87
C ASP A 50 3.12 -8.25 -1.40
N VAL A 51 3.20 -8.49 -0.09
CA VAL A 51 3.15 -9.86 0.47
C VAL A 51 1.83 -10.55 0.12
N VAL A 52 0.70 -9.83 0.21
CA VAL A 52 -0.62 -10.38 -0.16
C VAL A 52 -0.75 -10.56 -1.67
N ALA A 53 -0.23 -9.64 -2.49
CA ALA A 53 -0.21 -9.74 -3.94
C ALA A 53 0.62 -10.94 -4.40
N ARG A 54 1.79 -11.14 -3.78
CA ARG A 54 2.67 -12.28 -4.01
C ARG A 54 2.05 -13.59 -3.55
N ALA A 55 1.39 -13.61 -2.39
CA ALA A 55 0.62 -14.78 -1.94
C ALA A 55 -0.50 -15.13 -2.93
N ARG A 56 -1.24 -14.13 -3.44
CA ARG A 56 -2.26 -14.34 -4.48
C ARG A 56 -1.67 -14.88 -5.78
N ALA A 57 -0.52 -14.36 -6.21
CA ALA A 57 0.18 -14.85 -7.39
C ALA A 57 0.59 -16.32 -7.23
N VAL A 58 1.06 -16.73 -6.05
CA VAL A 58 1.41 -18.13 -5.74
C VAL A 58 0.17 -19.02 -5.74
N VAL A 59 -0.93 -18.57 -5.12
CA VAL A 59 -2.20 -19.32 -5.10
C VAL A 59 -2.76 -19.46 -6.52
N ALA A 60 -2.73 -18.40 -7.33
CA ALA A 60 -3.17 -18.43 -8.73
C ALA A 60 -2.33 -19.39 -9.58
N GLN A 61 -1.00 -19.35 -9.44
CA GLN A 61 -0.10 -20.30 -10.11
C GLN A 61 -0.39 -21.75 -9.72
N ASN A 62 -0.64 -22.02 -8.45
CA ASN A 62 -1.00 -23.36 -7.96
C ASN A 62 -2.36 -23.81 -8.49
N ALA A 63 -3.35 -22.92 -8.56
CA ALA A 63 -4.67 -23.23 -9.12
C ALA A 63 -4.60 -23.56 -10.62
N ILE A 64 -3.81 -22.81 -11.39
CA ILE A 64 -3.59 -23.06 -12.82
C ILE A 64 -2.90 -24.40 -13.02
N ARG A 65 -1.84 -24.68 -12.25
CA ARG A 65 -1.09 -25.95 -12.33
C ARG A 65 -1.96 -27.17 -12.00
N SER A 66 -2.84 -27.09 -11.01
CA SER A 66 -3.75 -28.18 -10.68
C SER A 66 -4.83 -28.43 -11.74
N ASN A 67 -5.18 -27.42 -12.55
CA ASN A 67 -6.21 -27.54 -13.59
C ASN A 67 -5.66 -28.05 -14.94
N SER A 68 -4.34 -28.14 -15.10
CA SER A 68 -3.68 -28.66 -16.32
C SER A 68 -3.31 -30.15 -16.24
N SER A 69 -3.69 -30.85 -15.16
CA SER A 69 -3.42 -32.27 -14.96
C SER A 69 -4.61 -33.20 -15.28
N CYS A 70 -5.56 -32.75 -16.12
CA CYS A 70 -6.64 -33.58 -16.65
C CYS A 70 -6.54 -33.71 -18.17
#